data_AF-A0A1Y3B2X6-F1
#
_entry.id   AF-A0A1Y3B2X6-F1
#
_cell.length_a   1.000
_cell.length_b   1.000
_cell.length_c   1.000
_cell.angle_alpha   90.00
_cell.angle_beta   90.00
_cell.angle_gamma   90.00
#
_symmetry.space_group_name_H-M   'P 1'
#
loop_
_entity.id
_entity.type
_entity.pdbx_description
1 polymer ?
#
loop_
_entity_poly.entity_id
_entity_poly.type
_entity_poly.pdbx_seq_one_letter_code
_entity_poly.pdbx_strand_id
1 'polypeptide(L)'
;MSDVLDILELNRDTGEKKIVKKKRLPEQSVKKSNLKGMNREVYALLCSENKDSASLIQSDFAIGSKFGFPPFGYKKVKANLSLRKVIKWNWVPFTNPARKDGFQLYHWRREADKNKEYPFAKMNVVINVPSYTDQEYQELLQSNEWSKNETDYLFSMCKKYDLRFIVIQDRWDTSQYNDRTVENIKD
;
A
#
# COMPACT_ATOMS: atom_id res chain seq x y z
N MET A 1 40.20 -12.05 -32.50
CA MET A 1 38.75 -12.23 -32.35
C MET A 1 38.11 -11.08 -33.11
N SER A 2 37.59 -11.36 -34.30
CA SER A 2 36.97 -10.35 -35.18
C SER A 2 35.59 -9.99 -34.64
N ASP A 3 35.33 -8.70 -34.51
CA ASP A 3 34.12 -8.15 -33.88
C ASP A 3 32.93 -8.17 -34.86
N VAL A 4 31.69 -8.20 -34.36
CA VAL A 4 30.48 -8.34 -35.21
C VAL A 4 30.33 -7.21 -36.25
N LEU A 5 30.86 -6.03 -35.97
CA LEU A 5 30.83 -4.88 -36.86
C LEU A 5 31.78 -5.01 -38.07
N ASP A 6 32.89 -5.74 -37.92
CA ASP A 6 33.84 -6.04 -39.00
C ASP A 6 33.28 -7.08 -39.96
N ILE A 7 32.51 -8.06 -39.44
CA ILE A 7 31.86 -9.10 -40.24
C ILE A 7 30.79 -8.51 -41.18
N LEU A 8 30.23 -7.36 -40.82
CA LEU A 8 29.13 -6.72 -41.55
C LEU A 8 29.58 -5.52 -42.39
N GLU A 9 30.89 -5.27 -42.51
CA GLU A 9 31.49 -4.17 -43.30
C GLU A 9 30.85 -2.78 -43.04
N LEU A 10 30.38 -2.54 -41.81
CA LEU A 10 29.76 -1.28 -41.45
C LEU A 10 30.81 -0.28 -40.97
N ASN A 11 31.05 0.77 -41.78
CA ASN A 11 31.96 1.87 -41.45
C ASN A 11 31.62 2.49 -40.08
N ARG A 12 32.62 2.52 -39.18
CA ARG A 12 32.54 3.26 -37.90
C ARG A 12 32.69 4.75 -38.19
N ASP A 13 31.59 5.43 -38.48
CA ASP A 13 31.56 6.89 -38.51
C ASP A 13 31.82 7.45 -37.10
N THR A 14 33.05 7.88 -36.83
CA THR A 14 33.41 8.72 -35.69
C THR A 14 33.03 10.17 -36.00
N GLY A 15 31.75 10.49 -35.82
CA GLY A 15 31.18 11.83 -35.98
C GLY A 15 30.30 12.22 -34.79
N GLU A 16 30.61 13.35 -34.18
CA GLU A 16 29.95 13.92 -33.00
C GLU A 16 28.41 14.01 -33.13
N LYS A 17 27.70 13.55 -32.10
CA LYS A 17 26.23 13.60 -32.03
C LYS A 17 25.72 15.03 -31.83
N LYS A 18 25.37 15.73 -32.91
CA LYS A 18 24.48 16.92 -32.83
C LYS A 18 23.03 16.47 -32.74
N ILE A 19 22.35 16.86 -31.65
CA ILE A 19 20.92 16.60 -31.39
C ILE A 19 20.08 17.40 -32.38
N VAL A 20 19.59 16.77 -33.44
CA VAL A 20 18.58 17.35 -34.34
C VAL A 20 17.20 17.10 -33.75
N LYS A 21 16.52 18.18 -33.33
CA LYS A 21 15.11 18.18 -32.94
C LYS A 21 14.25 17.81 -34.16
N LYS A 22 13.71 16.58 -34.20
CA LYS A 22 12.69 16.18 -35.19
C LYS A 22 11.43 17.05 -35.02
N LYS A 23 11.21 17.98 -35.96
CA LYS A 23 9.91 18.63 -36.16
C LYS A 23 8.89 17.54 -36.56
N ARG A 24 7.79 17.44 -35.79
CA ARG A 24 6.64 16.60 -36.14
C ARG A 24 5.96 17.18 -37.39
N LEU A 25 5.86 16.38 -38.44
CA LEU A 25 4.98 16.65 -39.59
C LEU A 25 3.52 16.33 -39.22
N PRO A 26 2.53 17.04 -39.79
CA PRO A 26 1.14 16.87 -39.42
C PRO A 26 0.59 15.52 -39.90
N GLU A 27 -0.05 14.81 -38.98
CA GLU A 27 -0.59 13.46 -39.12
C GLU A 27 -1.83 13.51 -40.03
N GLN A 28 -1.67 13.18 -41.31
CA GLN A 28 -2.81 12.95 -42.20
C GLN A 28 -3.47 11.62 -41.83
N SER A 29 -4.67 11.71 -41.25
CA SER A 29 -5.52 10.56 -40.91
C SER A 29 -6.05 9.89 -42.19
N VAL A 30 -5.28 8.97 -42.77
CA VAL A 30 -5.80 8.09 -43.82
C VAL A 30 -6.53 6.93 -43.15
N LYS A 31 -7.86 6.96 -43.20
CA LYS A 31 -8.70 5.82 -42.83
C LYS A 31 -8.40 4.68 -43.82
N LYS A 32 -7.57 3.71 -43.42
CA LYS A 32 -7.28 2.53 -44.24
C LYS A 32 -8.51 1.62 -44.20
N SER A 33 -9.10 1.38 -45.37
CA SER A 33 -10.22 0.47 -45.55
C SER A 33 -9.79 -0.96 -45.23
N ASN A 34 -10.70 -1.73 -44.61
CA ASN A 34 -10.48 -3.14 -44.32
C ASN A 34 -10.17 -3.89 -45.63
N LEU A 35 -9.00 -4.51 -45.70
CA LEU A 35 -8.61 -5.35 -46.83
C LEU A 35 -9.52 -6.58 -46.86
N LYS A 36 -10.41 -6.65 -47.86
CA LYS A 36 -11.43 -7.70 -47.98
C LYS A 36 -10.76 -9.07 -48.16
N GLY A 37 -11.00 -10.00 -47.23
CA GLY A 37 -10.46 -11.37 -47.26
C GLY A 37 -9.34 -11.67 -46.26
N MET A 38 -8.87 -10.68 -45.49
CA MET A 38 -7.93 -10.93 -44.38
C MET A 38 -8.70 -11.39 -43.13
N ASN A 39 -8.27 -12.51 -42.52
CA ASN A 39 -8.83 -12.91 -41.23
C ASN A 39 -8.55 -11.85 -40.15
N ARG A 40 -9.52 -11.65 -39.28
CA ARG A 40 -9.54 -10.55 -38.31
C ARG A 40 -8.32 -10.55 -37.38
N GLU A 41 -7.85 -11.74 -37.02
CA GLU A 41 -6.65 -11.95 -36.20
C GLU A 41 -5.36 -11.53 -36.90
N VAL A 42 -5.27 -11.73 -38.21
CA VAL A 42 -4.10 -11.32 -39.01
C VAL A 42 -4.11 -9.81 -39.25
N TYR A 43 -5.31 -9.23 -39.48
CA TYR A 43 -5.47 -7.78 -39.58
C TYR A 43 -5.08 -7.05 -38.29
N ALA A 44 -5.42 -7.62 -37.13
CA ALA A 44 -5.08 -7.05 -35.81
C ALA A 44 -3.56 -6.97 -35.57
N LEU A 45 -2.78 -7.92 -36.08
CA LEU A 45 -1.31 -7.87 -36.02
C LEU A 45 -0.74 -6.75 -36.90
N LEU A 46 -1.37 -6.45 -38.04
CA LEU A 46 -0.94 -5.38 -38.95
C LEU A 46 -1.19 -3.97 -38.36
N CYS A 47 -2.24 -3.82 -37.54
CA CYS A 47 -2.55 -2.58 -36.83
C CYS A 47 -1.71 -2.37 -35.55
N SER A 48 -0.77 -3.25 -35.24
CA SER A 48 0.05 -3.20 -34.02
C SER A 48 1.19 -2.17 -34.03
N GLU A 49 1.27 -1.30 -35.05
CA GLU A 49 2.19 -0.16 -35.01
C GLU A 49 1.72 0.90 -33.99
N ASN A 50 2.06 0.60 -32.74
CA ASN A 50 2.51 1.49 -31.67
C ASN A 50 1.53 2.18 -30.73
N LYS A 51 0.19 2.05 -30.81
CA LYS A 51 -0.67 2.73 -29.81
C LYS A 51 -1.94 2.05 -29.29
N ASP A 52 -2.36 0.92 -29.83
CA ASP A 52 -3.63 0.34 -29.41
C ASP A 52 -3.41 -0.80 -28.40
N SER A 53 -3.97 -0.61 -27.20
CA SER A 53 -3.93 -1.60 -26.11
C SER A 53 -4.43 -2.95 -26.58
N ALA A 54 -3.73 -4.02 -26.20
CA ALA A 54 -4.15 -5.40 -26.46
C ALA A 54 -5.63 -5.57 -26.06
N SER A 55 -6.49 -5.88 -27.03
CA SER A 55 -7.89 -6.19 -26.76
C SER A 55 -7.93 -7.52 -26.02
N LEU A 56 -8.01 -7.49 -24.69
CA LEU A 56 -8.41 -8.63 -23.88
C LEU A 56 -9.88 -8.88 -24.16
N ILE A 57 -10.16 -9.84 -25.03
CA ILE A 57 -11.51 -10.21 -25.43
C ILE A 57 -12.19 -10.90 -24.23
N GLN A 58 -13.41 -10.46 -23.90
CA GLN A 58 -14.27 -11.17 -22.95
C GLN A 58 -14.60 -12.55 -23.52
N SER A 59 -14.49 -13.60 -22.72
CA SER A 59 -14.87 -14.95 -23.16
C SER A 59 -16.35 -15.01 -23.52
N ASP A 60 -16.67 -15.47 -24.73
CA ASP A 60 -18.03 -15.62 -25.27
C ASP A 60 -18.88 -16.72 -24.60
N PHE A 61 -18.38 -17.35 -23.53
CA PHE A 61 -19.14 -18.29 -22.71
C PHE A 61 -20.17 -17.56 -21.83
N ALA A 62 -21.04 -16.77 -22.44
CA ALA A 62 -22.35 -16.52 -21.88
C ALA A 62 -23.23 -17.69 -22.32
N ILE A 63 -23.38 -18.70 -21.45
CA ILE A 63 -24.46 -19.67 -21.61
C ILE A 63 -25.75 -18.86 -21.53
N GLY A 64 -26.35 -18.60 -22.69
CA GLY A 64 -27.64 -17.94 -22.80
C GLY A 64 -28.65 -18.77 -22.04
N SER A 65 -29.09 -18.28 -20.88
CA SER A 65 -30.16 -18.91 -20.13
C SER A 65 -31.44 -18.78 -20.95
N LYS A 66 -31.84 -19.86 -21.63
CA LYS A 66 -33.16 -19.95 -22.29
C LYS A 66 -34.33 -19.97 -21.28
N PHE A 67 -34.06 -19.82 -19.98
CA PHE A 67 -35.01 -19.99 -18.89
C PHE A 67 -35.11 -18.77 -17.96
N GLY A 68 -34.84 -17.55 -18.44
CA GLY A 68 -35.13 -16.32 -17.70
C GLY A 68 -34.20 -16.00 -16.51
N PHE A 69 -33.19 -16.83 -16.23
CA PHE A 69 -32.14 -16.50 -15.27
C PHE A 69 -31.13 -15.50 -15.84
N PRO A 70 -30.59 -14.57 -15.02
CA PRO A 70 -29.53 -13.67 -15.46
C PRO A 70 -28.30 -14.47 -15.92
N PRO A 71 -27.63 -14.06 -17.01
CA PRO A 71 -26.54 -14.83 -17.61
C PRO A 71 -25.40 -15.02 -16.61
N PHE A 72 -25.12 -16.27 -16.26
CA PHE A 72 -23.97 -16.63 -15.44
C PHE A 72 -22.71 -16.65 -16.31
N GLY A 73 -21.85 -15.66 -16.12
CA GLY A 73 -20.59 -15.52 -16.83
C GLY A 73 -19.76 -14.40 -16.21
N TYR A 74 -18.45 -14.59 -16.11
CA TYR A 74 -17.52 -13.60 -15.55
C TYR A 74 -17.38 -12.40 -16.50
N LYS A 75 -18.37 -11.49 -16.51
CA LYS A 75 -18.37 -10.28 -17.35
C LYS A 75 -17.46 -9.15 -16.85
N LYS A 76 -17.01 -9.18 -15.60
CA LYS A 76 -16.16 -8.11 -15.05
C LYS A 76 -14.71 -8.41 -15.36
N VAL A 77 -14.11 -7.61 -16.25
CA VAL A 77 -12.66 -7.56 -16.48
C VAL A 77 -12.01 -7.22 -15.13
N LYS A 78 -11.44 -8.22 -14.45
CA LYS A 78 -10.84 -8.07 -13.11
C LYS A 78 -9.51 -7.31 -13.15
N ALA A 79 -8.91 -7.13 -14.34
CA ALA A 79 -7.66 -6.42 -14.50
C ALA A 79 -7.70 -5.53 -15.75
N ASN A 80 -7.75 -4.21 -15.55
CA ASN A 80 -7.45 -3.26 -16.60
C ASN A 80 -5.93 -3.27 -16.84
N LEU A 81 -5.47 -4.21 -17.65
CA LEU A 81 -4.10 -4.31 -18.19
C LEU A 81 -3.81 -3.20 -19.22
N SER A 82 -4.46 -2.03 -19.06
CA SER A 82 -4.07 -0.79 -19.71
C SER A 82 -2.55 -0.60 -19.60
N LEU A 83 -1.93 -0.08 -20.66
CA LEU A 83 -0.50 0.24 -20.81
C LEU A 83 -0.01 1.33 -19.85
N ARG A 84 -0.52 1.36 -18.61
CA ARG A 84 -0.02 2.25 -17.57
C ARG A 84 1.40 1.84 -17.25
N LYS A 85 2.27 2.83 -17.18
CA LYS A 85 3.64 2.66 -16.71
C LYS A 85 3.59 1.89 -15.38
N VAL A 86 4.30 0.76 -15.33
CA VAL A 86 4.43 -0.05 -14.13
C VAL A 86 4.90 0.84 -12.98
N ILE A 87 4.17 0.80 -11.86
CA ILE A 87 4.50 1.55 -10.66
C ILE A 87 5.83 1.01 -10.14
N LYS A 88 6.85 1.86 -10.10
CA LYS A 88 8.15 1.52 -9.52
C LYS A 88 8.04 1.57 -8.00
N TRP A 89 8.41 0.47 -7.37
CA TRP A 89 8.53 0.33 -5.93
C TRP A 89 9.99 0.35 -5.54
N ASN A 90 10.33 1.14 -4.54
CA ASN A 90 11.68 1.22 -3.99
C ASN A 90 11.61 0.79 -2.52
N TRP A 91 12.60 0.01 -2.09
CA TRP A 91 12.84 -0.28 -0.68
C TRP A 91 13.50 0.95 -0.06
N VAL A 92 12.76 1.72 0.74
CA VAL A 92 13.21 3.03 1.24
C VAL A 92 13.25 3.00 2.76
N PRO A 93 14.34 3.49 3.38
CA PRO A 93 14.36 3.69 4.81
C PRO A 93 13.42 4.83 5.21
N PHE A 94 12.71 4.67 6.32
CA PHE A 94 11.85 5.70 6.88
C PHE A 94 11.96 5.72 8.40
N THR A 95 11.83 6.91 8.95
CA THR A 95 11.70 7.12 10.40
C THR A 95 10.21 7.29 10.70
N ASN A 96 9.70 6.57 11.69
CA ASN A 96 8.31 6.73 12.10
C ASN A 96 8.21 7.93 13.07
N PRO A 97 7.57 9.05 12.69
CA PRO A 97 7.47 10.21 13.58
C PRO A 97 6.61 9.93 14.83
N ALA A 98 5.82 8.86 14.82
CA ALA A 98 5.08 8.41 16.01
C ALA A 98 5.98 7.83 17.11
N ARG A 99 7.24 7.44 16.80
CA ARG A 99 8.18 6.91 17.80
C ARG A 99 9.20 7.98 18.18
N LYS A 100 9.56 8.02 19.47
CA LYS A 100 10.56 8.97 20.03
C LYS A 100 12.00 8.44 20.00
N ASP A 101 12.21 7.19 19.59
CA ASP A 101 13.50 6.48 19.61
C ASP A 101 14.35 6.71 18.36
N GLY A 102 13.83 7.41 17.34
CA GLY A 102 14.54 7.65 16.09
C GLY A 102 14.81 6.38 15.26
N PHE A 103 14.12 5.27 15.55
CA PHE A 103 14.40 3.99 14.91
C PHE A 103 14.06 4.02 13.41
N GLN A 104 15.04 3.63 12.58
CA GLN A 104 14.92 3.61 11.13
C GLN A 104 14.43 2.23 10.66
N LEU A 105 13.25 2.22 10.05
CA LEU A 105 12.63 1.04 9.47
C LEU A 105 12.70 1.10 7.94
N TYR A 106 12.39 0.00 7.27
CA TYR A 106 12.30 -0.04 5.81
C TYR A 106 10.92 -0.50 5.36
N HIS A 107 10.40 0.08 4.28
CA HIS A 107 9.24 -0.46 3.59
C HIS A 107 9.26 -0.14 2.09
N TRP A 108 8.45 -0.88 1.34
CA TRP A 108 8.22 -0.63 -0.07
C TRP A 108 7.40 0.65 -0.25
N ARG A 109 8.01 1.70 -0.82
CA ARG A 109 7.31 2.92 -1.23
C ARG A 109 7.21 3.00 -2.74
N ARG A 110 6.10 3.55 -3.24
CA ARG A 110 6.00 3.97 -4.63
C ARG A 110 6.93 5.15 -4.86
N GLU A 111 7.58 5.20 -6.01
CA GLU A 111 8.48 6.31 -6.37
C GLU A 111 7.78 7.69 -6.32
N ALA A 112 6.48 7.76 -6.60
CA ALA A 112 5.68 8.97 -6.50
C ALA A 112 5.49 9.50 -5.06
N ASP A 113 5.68 8.65 -4.05
CA ASP A 113 5.41 8.95 -2.64
C ASP A 113 6.71 9.22 -1.84
N LYS A 114 7.85 9.45 -2.52
CA LYS A 114 9.18 9.68 -1.89
C LYS A 114 9.14 10.75 -0.78
N ASN A 115 8.44 11.86 -0.99
CA ASN A 115 8.42 13.00 -0.07
C ASN A 115 7.24 13.01 0.91
N LYS A 116 6.41 11.96 0.92
CA LYS A 116 5.27 11.89 1.83
C LYS A 116 5.69 11.39 3.19
N GLU A 117 5.18 12.06 4.21
CA GLU A 117 5.25 11.57 5.59
C GLU A 117 4.61 10.18 5.70
N TYR A 118 5.10 9.37 6.63
CA TYR A 118 4.60 8.02 6.84
C TYR A 118 3.09 8.05 7.16
N PRO A 119 2.21 7.51 6.29
CA PRO A 119 0.77 7.71 6.42
C PRO A 119 0.19 7.19 7.75
N PHE A 120 0.73 6.08 8.25
CA PHE A 120 0.26 5.45 9.48
C PHE A 120 0.66 6.19 10.75
N ALA A 121 1.60 7.15 10.67
CA ALA A 121 1.95 7.96 11.83
C ALA A 121 0.76 8.77 12.36
N LYS A 122 -0.14 9.19 11.46
CA LYS A 122 -1.37 9.92 11.81
C LYS A 122 -2.35 9.10 12.65
N MET A 123 -2.23 7.78 12.62
CA MET A 123 -3.11 6.87 13.36
C MET A 123 -2.55 6.49 14.72
N ASN A 124 -1.44 7.10 15.14
CA ASN A 124 -0.92 6.92 16.49
C ASN A 124 -1.80 7.67 17.50
N VAL A 125 -2.84 7.00 17.98
CA VAL A 125 -3.70 7.51 19.04
C VAL A 125 -3.00 7.25 20.37
N VAL A 126 -2.56 8.32 21.03
CA VAL A 126 -2.00 8.27 22.38
C VAL A 126 -3.12 8.57 23.37
N ILE A 127 -3.36 7.67 24.31
CA ILE A 127 -4.38 7.85 25.35
C ILE A 127 -3.79 8.71 26.47
N ASN A 128 -4.51 9.74 26.88
CA ASN A 128 -4.12 10.55 28.03
C ASN A 128 -4.70 9.94 29.31
N VAL A 129 -3.84 9.34 30.13
CA VAL A 129 -4.23 8.80 31.44
C VAL A 129 -4.15 9.93 32.49
N PRO A 130 -5.24 10.23 33.22
CA PRO A 130 -5.24 11.23 34.27
C PRO A 130 -4.14 10.97 35.31
N SER A 131 -3.52 12.03 35.81
CA SER A 131 -2.64 11.98 36.99
C SER A 131 -3.35 12.64 38.15
N TYR A 132 -3.31 12.01 39.32
CA TYR A 132 -3.81 12.58 40.56
C TYR A 132 -2.65 12.98 41.47
N THR A 133 -2.94 13.90 42.39
CA THR A 133 -2.06 14.31 43.48
C THR A 133 -2.41 13.58 44.77
N ASP A 134 -1.49 13.59 45.73
CA ASP A 134 -1.70 12.95 47.03
C ASP A 134 -2.90 13.52 47.80
N GLN A 135 -3.21 14.80 47.61
CA GLN A 135 -4.37 15.46 48.21
C GLN A 135 -5.67 14.96 47.60
N GLU A 136 -5.76 14.92 46.26
CA GLU A 136 -6.91 14.37 45.54
C GLU A 136 -7.14 12.89 45.88
N TYR A 137 -6.06 12.14 46.11
CA TYR A 137 -6.18 10.74 46.54
C TYR A 137 -6.86 10.63 47.92
N GLN A 138 -6.46 11.46 48.87
CA GLN A 138 -7.01 11.45 50.22
C GLN A 138 -8.48 11.91 50.26
N GLU A 139 -8.87 12.85 49.41
CA GLU A 139 -10.21 13.42 49.41
C GLU A 139 -11.22 12.59 48.60
N LEU A 140 -10.81 12.01 47.47
CA LEU A 140 -11.75 11.46 46.47
C LEU A 140 -11.53 9.98 46.10
N LEU A 141 -10.34 9.42 46.36
CA LEU A 141 -9.95 8.09 45.85
C LEU A 141 -9.71 7.04 46.94
N GLN A 142 -10.02 7.36 48.20
CA GLN A 142 -9.91 6.39 49.29
C GLN A 142 -10.96 5.29 49.13
N SER A 143 -10.50 4.04 49.16
CA SER A 143 -11.34 2.85 49.13
C SER A 143 -10.86 1.84 50.16
N ASN A 144 -11.79 1.06 50.72
CA ASN A 144 -11.45 -0.01 51.66
C ASN A 144 -10.80 -1.20 50.97
N GLU A 145 -10.98 -1.34 49.65
CA GLU A 145 -10.44 -2.46 48.89
C GLU A 145 -9.10 -2.16 48.23
N TRP A 146 -8.78 -0.90 47.98
CA TRP A 146 -7.59 -0.49 47.24
C TRP A 146 -6.62 0.26 48.14
N SER A 147 -5.37 -0.20 48.17
CA SER A 147 -4.29 0.57 48.80
C SER A 147 -3.74 1.63 47.84
N LYS A 148 -3.20 2.73 48.38
CA LYS A 148 -2.58 3.80 47.57
C LYS A 148 -1.51 3.26 46.61
N ASN A 149 -0.64 2.39 47.11
CA ASN A 149 0.43 1.79 46.31
C ASN A 149 -0.12 0.94 45.16
N GLU A 150 -1.22 0.22 45.40
CA GLU A 150 -1.91 -0.58 44.38
C GLU A 150 -2.57 0.32 43.32
N THR A 151 -3.19 1.43 43.74
CA THR A 151 -3.76 2.43 42.82
C THR A 151 -2.66 3.11 41.99
N ASP A 152 -1.54 3.51 42.60
CA ASP A 152 -0.38 4.08 41.89
C ASP A 152 0.16 3.09 40.84
N TYR A 153 0.27 1.81 41.23
CA TYR A 153 0.69 0.74 40.34
C TYR A 153 -0.26 0.58 39.17
N LEU A 154 -1.57 0.56 39.42
CA LEU A 154 -2.60 0.50 38.37
C LEU A 154 -2.44 1.64 37.37
N PHE A 155 -2.34 2.88 37.86
CA PHE A 155 -2.18 4.05 36.97
C PHE A 155 -0.87 4.01 36.18
N SER A 156 0.21 3.47 36.76
CA SER A 156 1.47 3.24 36.03
C SER A 156 1.30 2.22 34.90
N MET A 157 0.53 1.16 35.12
CA MET A 157 0.23 0.14 34.12
C MET A 157 -0.71 0.66 33.04
N CYS A 158 -1.71 1.45 33.42
CA CYS A 158 -2.59 2.16 32.50
C CYS A 158 -1.81 3.06 31.53
N LYS A 159 -0.78 3.78 32.03
CA LYS A 159 0.12 4.61 31.20
C LYS A 159 1.04 3.79 30.30
N LYS A 160 1.48 2.61 30.75
CA LYS A 160 2.42 1.75 30.01
C LYS A 160 1.75 0.94 28.90
N TYR A 161 0.50 0.52 29.12
CA TYR A 161 -0.23 -0.37 28.22
C TYR A 161 -1.47 0.27 27.57
N ASP A 162 -1.59 1.60 27.61
CA ASP A 162 -2.66 2.35 26.96
C ASP A 162 -4.07 1.82 27.32
N LEU A 163 -4.35 1.65 28.63
CA LEU A 163 -5.64 1.14 29.15
C LEU A 163 -6.09 -0.24 28.62
N ARG A 164 -5.17 -1.05 28.10
CA ARG A 164 -5.49 -2.42 27.66
C ARG A 164 -5.61 -3.34 28.88
N PHE A 165 -6.76 -3.31 29.54
CA PHE A 165 -7.02 -4.03 30.81
C PHE A 165 -6.70 -5.53 30.76
N ILE A 166 -6.89 -6.19 29.60
CA ILE A 166 -6.52 -7.60 29.43
C ILE A 166 -5.00 -7.81 29.59
N VAL A 167 -4.19 -6.90 29.05
CA VAL A 167 -2.73 -6.95 29.17
C VAL A 167 -2.28 -6.56 30.58
N ILE A 168 -2.97 -5.59 31.19
CA ILE A 168 -2.69 -5.15 32.56
C ILE A 168 -2.92 -6.30 33.54
N GLN A 169 -4.03 -7.03 33.39
CA GLN A 169 -4.35 -8.19 34.22
C GLN A 169 -3.37 -9.36 34.00
N ASP A 170 -2.96 -9.64 32.76
CA ASP A 170 -1.91 -10.63 32.45
C ASP A 170 -0.57 -10.30 33.12
N ARG A 171 -0.24 -9.01 33.24
CA ARG A 171 1.03 -8.52 33.83
C ARG A 171 0.88 -8.04 35.27
N TRP A 172 -0.23 -8.37 35.91
CA TRP A 172 -0.47 -7.98 37.28
C TRP A 172 0.48 -8.72 38.23
N ASP A 173 1.02 -8.02 39.21
CA ASP A 173 1.92 -8.64 40.18
C ASP A 173 1.11 -9.30 41.30
N THR A 174 0.73 -10.55 41.08
CA THR A 174 -0.01 -11.38 42.04
C THR A 174 0.82 -11.78 43.26
N SER A 175 2.12 -11.46 43.29
CA SER A 175 2.96 -11.71 44.47
C SER A 175 2.86 -10.58 45.52
N GLN A 176 2.64 -9.35 45.07
CA GLN A 176 2.54 -8.18 45.96
C GLN A 176 1.11 -7.73 46.21
N TYR A 177 0.20 -7.98 45.27
CA TYR A 177 -1.18 -7.52 45.31
C TYR A 177 -2.16 -8.68 45.15
N ASN A 178 -3.42 -8.43 45.51
CA ASN A 178 -4.49 -9.39 45.33
C ASN A 178 -4.70 -9.69 43.84
N ASP A 179 -5.06 -10.93 43.52
CA ASP A 179 -5.47 -11.30 42.17
C ASP A 179 -6.83 -10.65 41.87
N ARG A 180 -6.85 -9.79 40.85
CA ARG A 180 -8.03 -9.00 40.47
C ARG A 180 -8.48 -9.43 39.08
N THR A 181 -9.79 -9.62 38.94
CA THR A 181 -10.40 -9.84 37.62
C THR A 181 -10.33 -8.57 36.79
N VAL A 182 -10.43 -8.73 35.46
CA VAL A 182 -10.45 -7.60 34.53
C VAL A 182 -11.55 -6.58 34.85
N GLU A 183 -12.70 -7.04 35.35
CA GLU A 183 -13.80 -6.14 35.73
C GLU A 183 -13.47 -5.36 37.02
N ASN A 184 -12.90 -6.01 38.04
CA ASN A 184 -12.48 -5.32 39.26
C ASN A 184 -11.40 -4.26 39.04
N ILE A 185 -10.60 -4.39 37.97
CA ILE A 185 -9.57 -3.39 37.61
C ILE A 185 -10.19 -2.20 36.86
N LYS A 186 -11.34 -2.40 36.23
CA LYS A 186 -12.05 -1.35 35.46
C LYS A 186 -13.00 -0.54 36.34
N ASP A 187 -13.67 -1.21 37.27
CA ASP A 187 -14.65 -0.61 38.20
C ASP A 187 -13.96 0.30 39.23
#